data_AF-A0A2G9MF04-F1
#
_entry.id   AF-A0A2G9MF04-F1
#
_cell.length_a   1.000
_cell.length_b   1.000
_cell.length_c   1.000
_cell.angle_alpha   90.00
_cell.angle_beta   90.00
_cell.angle_gamma   90.00
#
_symmetry.space_group_name_H-M   'P 1'
#
loop_
_entity.id
_entity.type
_entity.pdbx_description
1 polymer ?
#
loop_
_entity_poly.entity_id
_entity_poly.type
_entity_poly.pdbx_seq_one_letter_code
_entity_poly.pdbx_strand_id
1 'polypeptide(L)'
;MMAIDERVDALIDFDGTLIKKHIVNDFFKIAIKYQKDKKKVKEFHKNKKIYLLKEIFRKDSEKELIKMLSVSKGLPYSIVKENIKDVKLRNLSIVGEYLGKSEKTLGILSRNDSYLINDILESYGLKKQLYDNYNIRISDKIIANHFKQKNGVFTGEVDIIVNNKMEHLMKYPDLLFFGDWGDWPSCRRYKNFKNISWLF
;
A
#
# COMPACT_ATOMS: atom_id res chain seq x y z
N MET A 1 18.90 21.25 12.24
CA MET A 1 19.43 19.98 11.70
C MET A 1 18.70 19.70 10.41
N MET A 2 19.36 19.80 9.26
CA MET A 2 18.82 19.27 8.01
C MET A 2 18.83 17.74 8.12
N ALA A 3 17.67 17.11 7.93
CA ALA A 3 17.60 15.66 7.83
C ALA A 3 18.57 15.21 6.72
N ILE A 4 19.48 14.30 7.04
CA ILE A 4 20.24 13.58 6.02
C ILE A 4 19.16 12.87 5.20
N ASP A 5 18.93 13.35 3.98
CA ASP A 5 17.94 12.76 3.07
C ASP A 5 18.34 11.29 2.88
N GLU A 6 17.59 10.40 3.52
CA GLU A 6 17.94 8.99 3.58
C GLU A 6 17.91 8.46 2.15
N ARG A 7 19.08 8.05 1.64
CA ARG A 7 19.20 7.56 0.27
C ARG A 7 18.31 6.33 0.11
N VAL A 8 17.27 6.45 -0.71
CA VAL A 8 16.41 5.33 -1.13
C VAL A 8 17.02 4.67 -2.36
N ASP A 9 17.22 3.35 -2.32
CA ASP A 9 17.75 2.55 -3.42
C ASP A 9 16.66 2.08 -4.39
N ALA A 10 15.47 1.79 -3.87
CA ALA A 10 14.33 1.33 -4.65
C ALA A 10 13.00 1.60 -3.91
N LEU A 11 11.90 1.54 -4.65
CA LEU A 11 10.55 1.59 -4.12
C LEU A 11 9.93 0.19 -4.14
N ILE A 12 9.09 -0.11 -3.16
CA ILE A 12 8.36 -1.37 -3.09
C ILE A 12 6.88 -1.11 -2.79
N ASP A 13 5.99 -1.86 -3.44
CA ASP A 13 4.58 -1.91 -3.06
C ASP A 13 4.40 -2.62 -1.72
N PHE A 14 3.39 -2.24 -0.96
CA PHE A 14 3.18 -2.78 0.36
C PHE A 14 2.32 -4.04 0.33
N ASP A 15 1.04 -3.87 0.04
CA ASP A 15 0.05 -4.95 0.00
C ASP A 15 0.41 -5.96 -1.10
N GLY A 16 0.34 -7.25 -0.78
CA GLY A 16 0.61 -8.32 -1.75
C GLY A 16 2.05 -8.43 -2.24
N THR A 17 2.94 -7.47 -1.91
CA THR A 17 4.34 -7.43 -2.38
C THR A 17 5.32 -7.46 -1.21
N LEU A 18 5.47 -6.39 -0.42
CA LEU A 18 6.30 -6.43 0.80
C LEU A 18 5.75 -7.46 1.80
N ILE A 19 4.42 -7.47 1.96
CA ILE A 19 3.71 -8.40 2.83
C ILE A 19 2.82 -9.33 2.00
N LYS A 20 2.59 -10.55 2.50
CA LYS A 20 1.73 -11.54 1.83
C LYS A 20 0.26 -11.15 1.78
N LYS A 21 -0.14 -10.15 2.55
CA LYS A 21 -1.53 -9.79 2.84
C LYS A 21 -1.91 -8.52 2.09
N HIS A 22 -3.20 -8.38 1.78
CA HIS A 22 -3.77 -7.13 1.28
C HIS A 22 -4.52 -6.45 2.41
N ILE A 23 -3.85 -5.54 3.11
CA ILE A 23 -4.38 -4.86 4.29
C ILE A 23 -5.59 -4.00 3.93
N VAL A 24 -5.59 -3.38 2.74
CA VAL A 24 -6.75 -2.61 2.26
C VAL A 24 -8.02 -3.46 2.19
N ASN A 25 -7.91 -4.75 1.85
CA ASN A 25 -9.06 -5.66 1.81
C ASN A 25 -9.60 -5.96 3.21
N ASP A 26 -8.72 -6.14 4.19
CA ASP A 26 -9.11 -6.40 5.57
C ASP A 26 -9.69 -5.16 6.23
N PHE A 27 -9.11 -3.99 5.98
CA PHE A 27 -9.68 -2.70 6.35
C PHE A 27 -11.14 -2.59 5.92
N PHE A 28 -11.44 -2.86 4.64
CA PHE A 28 -12.82 -2.75 4.16
C PHE A 28 -13.75 -3.82 4.74
N LYS A 29 -13.28 -5.05 4.97
CA LYS A 29 -14.08 -6.07 5.68
C LYS A 29 -14.46 -5.60 7.08
N ILE A 30 -13.51 -5.01 7.81
CA ILE A 30 -13.74 -4.45 9.15
C ILE A 30 -14.73 -3.28 9.07
N ALA A 31 -14.52 -2.35 8.13
CA ALA A 31 -15.39 -1.20 7.95
C ALA A 31 -16.85 -1.61 7.65
N ILE A 32 -17.06 -2.60 6.78
CA ILE A 32 -18.39 -3.15 6.50
C ILE A 32 -19.01 -3.78 7.74
N LYS A 33 -18.25 -4.58 8.50
CA LYS A 33 -18.74 -5.23 9.73
C LYS A 33 -19.19 -4.21 10.77
N TYR A 34 -18.52 -3.06 10.82
CA TYR A 34 -18.82 -1.99 11.77
C TYR A 34 -19.89 -0.99 11.27
N GLN A 35 -20.22 -1.03 9.98
CA GLN A 35 -21.14 -0.07 9.37
C GLN A 35 -22.59 -0.40 9.71
N LYS A 36 -23.28 0.53 10.38
CA LYS A 36 -24.70 0.40 10.73
C LYS A 36 -25.64 0.78 9.57
N ASP A 37 -25.18 1.64 8.65
CA ASP A 37 -25.95 2.05 7.49
C ASP A 37 -25.97 0.96 6.39
N LYS A 38 -27.07 0.22 6.32
CA LYS A 38 -27.28 -0.84 5.32
C LYS A 38 -27.20 -0.34 3.88
N LYS A 39 -27.50 0.94 3.60
CA LYS A 39 -27.39 1.49 2.24
C LYS A 39 -25.92 1.56 1.80
N LYS A 40 -25.04 2.08 2.67
CA LYS A 40 -23.59 2.14 2.44
C LYS A 40 -22.97 0.75 2.27
N VAL A 41 -23.41 -0.22 3.07
CA VAL A 41 -22.95 -1.62 2.92
C VAL A 41 -23.37 -2.20 1.57
N LYS A 42 -24.62 -2.01 1.14
CA LYS A 42 -25.09 -2.45 -0.18
C LYS A 42 -24.33 -1.78 -1.32
N GLU A 43 -24.11 -0.47 -1.23
CA GLU A 43 -23.33 0.29 -2.21
C GLU A 43 -21.89 -0.22 -2.29
N PHE A 44 -21.24 -0.43 -1.15
CA PHE A 44 -19.92 -1.04 -1.09
C PHE A 44 -19.90 -2.40 -1.80
N HIS A 45 -20.86 -3.31 -1.52
CA HIS A 45 -20.89 -4.62 -2.17
C HIS A 45 -21.10 -4.55 -3.69
N LYS A 46 -21.89 -3.58 -4.18
CA LYS A 46 -22.04 -3.32 -5.62
C LYS A 46 -20.72 -2.91 -6.25
N ASN A 47 -19.94 -2.08 -5.57
CA ASN A 47 -18.65 -1.59 -6.04
C ASN A 47 -17.49 -2.58 -5.77
N LYS A 48 -17.62 -3.48 -4.79
CA LYS A 48 -16.60 -4.49 -4.41
C LYS A 48 -16.28 -5.46 -5.55
N LYS A 49 -17.30 -5.84 -6.35
CA LYS A 49 -17.11 -6.67 -7.54
C LYS A 49 -16.15 -6.02 -8.54
N ILE A 50 -16.09 -4.69 -8.56
CA ILE A 50 -15.24 -3.93 -9.47
C ILE A 50 -13.76 -4.12 -9.07
N TYR A 51 -13.43 -4.26 -7.78
CA TYR A 51 -12.04 -4.29 -7.26
C TYR A 51 -11.47 -5.70 -7.01
N LEU A 52 -12.32 -6.69 -6.73
CA LEU A 52 -11.90 -8.10 -6.65
C LEU A 52 -11.62 -8.71 -8.03
N LEU A 53 -12.22 -8.14 -9.08
CA LEU A 53 -11.80 -8.40 -10.45
C LEU A 53 -10.60 -7.50 -10.71
N LYS A 54 -9.48 -8.08 -11.12
CA LYS A 54 -8.21 -7.44 -11.52
C LYS A 54 -8.34 -6.45 -12.70
N GLU A 55 -9.52 -5.87 -12.94
CA GLU A 55 -9.90 -5.10 -14.13
C GLU A 55 -10.12 -3.59 -13.88
N ILE A 56 -9.78 -3.04 -12.70
CA ILE A 56 -9.75 -1.57 -12.48
C ILE A 56 -8.42 -0.94 -12.87
N PHE A 57 -7.97 -1.17 -14.09
CA PHE A 57 -6.89 -0.38 -14.68
C PHE A 57 -7.40 0.72 -15.61
N ARG A 58 -8.69 1.02 -15.48
CA ARG A 58 -9.39 2.02 -16.28
C ARG A 58 -9.70 3.26 -15.43
N LYS A 59 -9.26 4.41 -15.96
CA LYS A 59 -9.57 5.84 -15.77
C LYS A 59 -10.30 6.40 -14.52
N ASP A 60 -11.01 5.64 -13.69
CA ASP A 60 -11.84 6.14 -12.58
C ASP A 60 -11.53 5.51 -11.19
N SER A 61 -10.30 5.01 -10.98
CA SER A 61 -9.89 4.34 -9.73
C SER A 61 -9.95 5.22 -8.48
N GLU A 62 -9.90 6.54 -8.63
CA GLU A 62 -9.93 7.52 -7.54
C GLU A 62 -11.33 7.72 -6.97
N LYS A 63 -12.32 7.99 -7.85
CA LYS A 63 -13.72 8.20 -7.45
C LYS A 63 -14.28 6.96 -6.74
N GLU A 64 -13.92 5.78 -7.23
CA GLU A 64 -14.34 4.52 -6.62
C GLU A 64 -13.66 4.28 -5.27
N LEU A 65 -12.37 4.62 -5.12
CA LEU A 65 -11.69 4.56 -3.83
C LEU A 65 -12.35 5.50 -2.81
N ILE A 66 -12.69 6.73 -3.20
CA ILE A 66 -13.41 7.69 -2.34
C ILE A 66 -14.77 7.13 -1.92
N LYS A 67 -15.56 6.58 -2.86
CA LYS A 67 -16.86 5.97 -2.54
C LYS A 67 -16.71 4.80 -1.58
N MET A 68 -15.73 3.92 -1.80
CA MET A 68 -15.48 2.78 -0.90
C MET A 68 -15.07 3.26 0.49
N LEU A 69 -14.19 4.25 0.60
CA LEU A 69 -13.76 4.80 1.88
C LEU A 69 -14.90 5.48 2.65
N SER A 70 -15.95 5.95 1.99
CA SER A 70 -17.13 6.46 2.69
C SER A 70 -17.79 5.43 3.64
N VAL A 71 -17.57 4.13 3.44
CA VAL A 71 -18.06 3.05 4.31
C VAL A 71 -17.31 3.00 5.65
N SER A 72 -16.09 3.54 5.72
CA SER A 72 -15.30 3.61 6.95
C SER A 72 -15.69 4.80 7.84
N LYS A 73 -16.53 5.72 7.37
CA LYS A 73 -16.96 6.87 8.19
C LYS A 73 -17.54 6.41 9.53
N GLY A 74 -16.93 6.89 10.62
CA GLY A 74 -17.31 6.55 11.99
C GLY A 74 -16.62 5.30 12.57
N LEU A 75 -15.77 4.61 11.79
CA LEU A 75 -14.96 3.50 12.27
C LEU A 75 -13.80 4.02 13.12
N PRO A 76 -13.62 3.56 14.37
CA PRO A 76 -12.44 3.90 15.15
C PRO A 76 -11.19 3.26 14.56
N TYR A 77 -10.09 4.00 14.52
CA TYR A 77 -8.80 3.53 14.02
C TYR A 77 -8.26 2.35 14.84
N SER A 78 -8.43 2.39 16.18
CA SER A 78 -8.04 1.29 17.07
C SER A 78 -8.69 -0.04 16.70
N ILE A 79 -9.97 -0.03 16.33
CA ILE A 79 -10.69 -1.24 15.89
C ILE A 79 -10.06 -1.82 14.63
N VAL A 80 -9.61 -0.99 13.70
CA VAL A 80 -8.88 -1.48 12.52
C VAL A 80 -7.57 -2.12 12.92
N LYS A 81 -6.76 -1.43 13.75
CA LYS A 81 -5.46 -1.90 14.21
C LYS A 81 -5.55 -3.25 14.93
N GLU A 82 -6.52 -3.41 15.83
CA GLU A 82 -6.72 -4.64 16.62
C GLU A 82 -7.21 -5.83 15.78
N ASN A 83 -7.92 -5.57 14.68
CA ASN A 83 -8.51 -6.61 13.83
C ASN A 83 -7.61 -6.99 12.64
N ILE A 84 -6.59 -6.21 12.32
CA ILE A 84 -5.54 -6.61 11.38
C ILE A 84 -4.59 -7.56 12.09
N LYS A 85 -4.71 -8.84 11.74
CA LYS A 85 -3.94 -9.95 12.31
C LYS A 85 -3.10 -10.67 11.26
N ASP A 86 -2.09 -11.43 11.72
CA ASP A 86 -1.32 -12.39 10.91
C ASP A 86 -0.59 -11.78 9.70
N VAL A 87 -0.05 -10.56 9.86
CA VAL A 87 0.77 -9.92 8.82
C VAL A 87 2.15 -10.58 8.79
N LYS A 88 2.56 -11.04 7.59
CA LYS A 88 3.86 -11.68 7.35
C LYS A 88 4.52 -11.08 6.12
N LEU A 89 5.85 -10.96 6.17
CA LEU A 89 6.66 -10.60 5.01
C LEU A 89 6.50 -11.64 3.89
N ARG A 90 6.64 -11.18 2.65
CA ARG A 90 6.98 -12.08 1.54
C ARG A 90 8.43 -12.52 1.63
N ASN A 91 8.78 -13.55 0.84
CA ASN A 91 10.18 -13.82 0.58
C ASN A 91 10.71 -12.72 -0.34
N LEU A 92 11.72 -11.98 0.12
CA LEU A 92 12.30 -10.84 -0.58
C LEU A 92 13.78 -11.07 -0.92
N SER A 93 14.25 -12.32 -0.91
CA SER A 93 15.64 -12.66 -1.27
C SER A 93 16.03 -12.09 -2.64
N ILE A 94 15.12 -12.19 -3.61
CA ILE A 94 15.33 -11.68 -4.97
C ILE A 94 15.49 -10.14 -5.01
N VAL A 95 14.89 -9.39 -4.09
CA VAL A 95 15.12 -7.94 -3.97
C VAL A 95 16.57 -7.67 -3.56
N GLY A 96 17.07 -8.45 -2.60
CA GLY A 96 18.46 -8.38 -2.15
C GLY A 96 19.45 -8.70 -3.26
N GLU A 97 19.16 -9.73 -4.07
CA GLU A 97 19.97 -10.14 -5.22
C GLU A 97 19.98 -9.08 -6.32
N TYR A 98 18.82 -8.54 -6.70
CA TYR A 98 18.70 -7.54 -7.77
C TYR A 98 19.44 -6.24 -7.46
N LEU A 99 19.48 -5.83 -6.20
CA LEU A 99 20.11 -4.57 -5.80
C LEU A 99 21.64 -4.70 -5.64
N GLY A 100 22.19 -5.91 -5.52
CA GLY A 100 23.64 -6.15 -5.57
C GLY A 100 24.48 -5.45 -4.49
N LYS A 101 23.87 -4.95 -3.40
CA LYS A 101 24.55 -4.23 -2.31
C LYS A 101 24.64 -5.08 -1.05
N SER A 102 25.50 -4.70 -0.09
CA SER A 102 25.50 -5.30 1.24
C SER A 102 24.22 -4.93 1.99
N GLU A 103 23.98 -3.64 2.23
CA GLU A 103 22.76 -3.06 2.82
C GLU A 103 21.94 -2.31 1.75
N LYS A 104 20.62 -2.33 1.87
CA LYS A 104 19.69 -1.68 0.94
C LYS A 104 18.63 -0.90 1.70
N THR A 105 18.24 0.25 1.18
CA THR A 105 17.16 1.06 1.74
C THR A 105 16.01 1.16 0.75
N LEU A 106 14.83 0.67 1.14
CA LEU A 106 13.62 0.74 0.34
C LEU A 106 12.69 1.87 0.82
N GLY A 107 12.08 2.59 -0.11
CA GLY A 107 10.89 3.39 0.15
C GLY A 107 9.63 2.59 -0.17
N ILE A 108 8.48 3.01 0.36
CA ILE A 108 7.19 2.37 0.06
C ILE A 108 6.39 3.26 -0.88
N LEU A 109 5.79 2.65 -1.91
CA LEU A 109 4.81 3.29 -2.77
C LEU A 109 3.54 2.45 -2.78
N SER A 110 2.46 2.92 -2.13
CA SER A 110 1.26 2.09 -1.94
C SER A 110 -0.05 2.88 -2.00
N ARG A 111 -1.14 2.22 -2.39
CA ARG A 111 -2.50 2.79 -2.33
C ARG A 111 -3.12 2.76 -0.93
N ASN A 112 -2.48 2.09 0.01
CA ASN A 112 -2.99 1.98 1.37
C ASN A 112 -2.77 3.29 2.15
N ASP A 113 -3.23 3.32 3.40
CA ASP A 113 -3.04 4.43 4.32
C ASP A 113 -1.62 4.45 4.91
N SER A 114 -0.97 5.60 4.88
CA SER A 114 0.40 5.78 5.37
C SER A 114 0.54 5.48 6.86
N TYR A 115 -0.41 5.90 7.69
CA TYR A 115 -0.39 5.62 9.13
C TYR A 115 -0.56 4.13 9.41
N LEU A 116 -1.48 3.49 8.70
CA LEU A 116 -1.71 2.06 8.82
C LEU A 116 -0.49 1.23 8.41
N ILE A 117 0.20 1.63 7.33
CA ILE A 117 1.46 0.99 6.91
C ILE A 117 2.50 1.09 8.03
N ASN A 118 2.73 2.29 8.57
CA ASN A 118 3.69 2.50 9.65
C ASN A 118 3.37 1.66 10.88
N ASP A 119 2.11 1.70 11.32
CA ASP A 119 1.67 0.92 12.47
C ASP A 119 1.87 -0.59 12.28
N ILE A 120 1.65 -1.10 11.06
CA ILE A 120 1.86 -2.52 10.75
C ILE A 120 3.35 -2.86 10.74
N LEU A 121 4.18 -2.00 10.14
CA LEU A 121 5.63 -2.19 10.12
C LEU A 121 6.20 -2.27 11.53
N GLU A 122 5.70 -1.43 12.45
CA GLU A 122 6.12 -1.39 13.85
C GLU A 122 5.53 -2.54 14.67
N SER A 123 4.20 -2.70 14.65
CA SER A 123 3.47 -3.65 15.51
C SER A 123 3.88 -5.11 15.26
N TYR A 124 4.30 -5.42 14.03
CA TYR A 124 4.77 -6.76 13.64
C TYR A 124 6.29 -6.87 13.60
N GLY A 125 7.03 -5.83 13.97
CA GLY A 125 8.49 -5.80 13.90
C GLY A 125 9.05 -6.07 12.50
N LEU A 126 8.31 -5.68 11.45
CA LEU A 126 8.66 -6.00 10.07
C LEU A 126 9.95 -5.31 9.63
N LYS A 127 10.20 -4.08 10.09
CA LYS A 127 11.47 -3.36 9.81
C LYS A 127 12.66 -4.18 10.30
N LYS A 128 12.58 -4.75 11.51
CA LYS A 128 13.63 -5.61 12.06
C LYS A 128 13.78 -6.91 11.26
N GLN A 129 12.67 -7.59 10.98
CA GLN A 129 12.70 -8.85 10.20
C GLN A 129 13.29 -8.65 8.79
N LEU A 130 13.02 -7.52 8.14
CA LEU A 130 13.60 -7.20 6.83
C LEU A 130 15.13 -7.04 6.91
N TYR A 131 15.61 -6.39 7.95
CA TYR A 131 17.04 -6.22 8.18
C TYR A 131 17.71 -7.56 8.49
N ASP A 132 17.18 -8.29 9.46
CA ASP A 132 17.76 -9.56 9.94
C ASP A 132 17.79 -10.64 8.82
N ASN A 133 16.74 -10.71 7.98
CA ASN A 133 16.61 -11.77 6.98
C ASN A 133 17.22 -11.42 5.61
N TYR A 134 17.25 -10.14 5.23
CA TYR A 134 17.59 -9.72 3.86
C TYR A 134 18.58 -8.55 3.79
N ASN A 135 19.00 -8.00 4.93
CA ASN A 135 19.77 -6.77 5.04
C ASN A 135 19.10 -5.59 4.32
N ILE A 136 17.78 -5.48 4.50
CA ILE A 136 16.93 -4.43 3.92
C ILE A 136 16.41 -3.52 5.03
N ARG A 137 16.62 -2.20 4.87
CA ARG A 137 15.99 -1.15 5.67
C ARG A 137 14.77 -0.60 4.93
N ILE A 138 13.75 -0.21 5.68
CA ILE A 138 12.65 0.61 5.17
C ILE A 138 12.91 2.05 5.61
N SER A 139 13.07 2.94 4.64
CA SER A 139 13.19 4.38 4.87
C SER A 139 11.91 4.99 5.42
N ASP A 140 12.02 6.21 5.92
CA ASP A 140 10.85 7.02 6.30
C ASP A 140 10.04 7.52 5.08
N LYS A 141 10.51 7.27 3.85
CA LYS A 141 9.83 7.65 2.61
C LYS A 141 8.70 6.68 2.27
N ILE A 142 7.56 6.87 2.91
CA ILE A 142 6.30 6.16 2.62
C ILE A 142 5.38 7.06 1.81
N ILE A 143 5.32 6.80 0.50
CA ILE A 143 4.45 7.50 -0.44
C ILE A 143 3.16 6.70 -0.55
N ALA A 144 2.17 7.06 0.26
CA ALA A 144 0.90 6.36 0.32
C ALA A 144 -0.28 7.32 0.45
N ASN A 145 -1.50 6.81 0.29
CA ASN A 145 -2.70 7.61 0.52
C ASN A 145 -2.86 7.95 2.00
N HIS A 146 -3.74 8.90 2.31
CA HIS A 146 -4.03 9.27 3.68
C HIS A 146 -5.54 9.24 3.93
N PHE A 147 -5.98 8.28 4.74
CA PHE A 147 -7.39 8.12 5.10
C PHE A 147 -7.67 9.03 6.28
N LYS A 148 -8.45 10.09 6.06
CA LYS A 148 -8.60 11.16 7.05
C LYS A 148 -9.26 10.67 8.32
N GLN A 149 -8.73 11.16 9.43
CA GLN A 149 -9.21 10.86 10.77
C GLN A 149 -9.49 12.15 11.54
N LYS A 150 -10.49 12.11 12.41
CA LYS A 150 -10.76 13.14 13.41
C LYS A 150 -10.99 12.46 14.75
N ASN A 151 -10.17 12.81 15.75
CA ASN A 151 -10.20 12.21 17.09
C ASN A 151 -10.11 10.67 17.06
N GLY A 152 -9.20 10.11 16.24
CA GLY A 152 -9.00 8.66 16.12
C GLY A 152 -10.12 7.90 15.40
N VAL A 153 -11.02 8.60 14.71
CA VAL A 153 -12.14 8.02 13.96
C VAL A 153 -12.04 8.43 12.49
N PHE A 154 -12.23 7.46 11.58
CA PHE A 154 -12.22 7.73 10.14
C PHE A 154 -13.39 8.63 9.73
N THR A 155 -13.10 9.67 8.95
CA THR A 155 -14.12 10.58 8.41
C THR A 155 -14.79 10.03 7.15
N GLY A 156 -14.18 9.01 6.53
CA GLY A 156 -14.57 8.45 5.23
C GLY A 156 -14.01 9.22 4.03
N GLU A 157 -13.13 10.20 4.28
CA GLU A 157 -12.43 10.98 3.24
C GLU A 157 -10.99 10.48 3.06
N VAL A 158 -10.40 10.78 1.90
CA VAL A 158 -9.03 10.39 1.56
C VAL A 158 -8.31 11.49 0.80
N ASP A 159 -7.05 11.71 1.14
CA ASP A 159 -6.11 12.41 0.27
C ASP A 159 -5.43 11.35 -0.62
N ILE A 160 -5.70 11.41 -1.93
CA ILE A 160 -5.16 10.46 -2.89
C ILE A 160 -3.79 10.96 -3.39
N ILE A 161 -2.76 10.22 -3.02
CA ILE A 161 -1.37 10.43 -3.42
C ILE A 161 -0.92 9.37 -4.43
N VAL A 162 -1.48 8.16 -4.36
CA VAL A 162 -1.17 7.01 -5.22
C VAL A 162 -2.46 6.35 -5.74
N ASN A 163 -2.58 6.26 -7.06
CA ASN A 163 -3.77 5.71 -7.75
C ASN A 163 -3.42 4.65 -8.83
N ASN A 164 -2.18 4.13 -8.82
CA ASN A 164 -1.59 3.19 -9.78
C ASN A 164 -1.53 3.70 -11.24
N LYS A 165 -1.48 5.02 -11.44
CA LYS A 165 -1.05 5.62 -12.70
C LYS A 165 0.48 5.61 -12.80
N MET A 166 0.96 5.46 -14.04
CA MET A 166 2.39 5.52 -14.37
C MET A 166 3.07 6.80 -13.88
N GLU A 167 2.35 7.92 -13.90
CA GLU A 167 2.84 9.23 -13.46
C GLU A 167 3.43 9.22 -12.04
N HIS A 168 2.94 8.35 -11.15
CA HIS A 168 3.49 8.23 -9.79
C HIS A 168 4.86 7.56 -9.78
N LEU A 169 5.09 6.57 -10.63
CA LEU A 169 6.41 5.94 -10.82
C LEU A 169 7.36 6.88 -11.56
N MET A 170 6.86 7.65 -12.54
CA MET A 170 7.66 8.61 -13.30
C MET A 170 8.22 9.77 -12.45
N LYS A 171 7.68 10.02 -11.25
CA LYS A 171 8.29 10.94 -10.27
C LYS A 171 9.64 10.44 -9.74
N TYR A 172 9.95 9.16 -9.93
CA TYR A 172 11.15 8.49 -9.43
C TYR A 172 11.81 7.66 -10.56
N PRO A 173 12.24 8.30 -11.66
CA PRO A 173 12.68 7.60 -12.87
C PRO A 173 13.94 6.75 -12.65
N ASP A 174 14.79 7.13 -11.70
CA ASP A 174 16.06 6.47 -11.41
C ASP A 174 15.94 5.34 -10.38
N LEU A 175 14.77 5.15 -9.76
CA LEU A 175 14.55 4.11 -8.77
C LEU A 175 13.97 2.85 -9.40
N LEU A 176 14.47 1.70 -8.94
CA LEU A 176 13.81 0.42 -9.18
C LEU A 176 12.48 0.37 -8.43
N PHE A 177 11.45 -0.19 -9.04
CA PHE A 177 10.18 -0.48 -8.38
C PHE A 177 9.91 -1.99 -8.32
N PHE A 178 9.61 -2.49 -7.12
CA PHE A 178 9.17 -3.85 -6.85
C PHE A 178 7.68 -3.85 -6.53
N GLY A 179 6.85 -4.52 -7.33
CA GLY A 179 5.40 -4.56 -7.15
C GLY A 179 4.77 -5.88 -7.57
N ASP A 180 3.49 -6.05 -7.27
CA ASP A 180 2.66 -7.12 -7.82
C ASP A 180 2.20 -6.72 -9.23
N TRP A 181 2.45 -7.63 -10.17
CA TRP A 181 2.05 -7.48 -11.56
C TRP A 181 0.53 -7.29 -11.73
N GLY A 182 -0.27 -7.86 -10.82
CA GLY A 182 -1.72 -7.72 -10.79
C GLY A 182 -2.22 -6.33 -10.43
N ASP A 183 -1.41 -5.51 -9.73
CA ASP A 183 -1.83 -4.22 -9.17
C ASP A 183 -1.31 -3.01 -9.98
N TRP A 184 -0.40 -3.22 -10.95
CA TRP A 184 0.23 -2.15 -11.76
C TRP A 184 0.30 -2.38 -13.30
N PRO A 185 -0.68 -2.99 -13.99
CA PRO A 185 -0.64 -3.25 -15.43
C PRO A 185 -0.78 -2.01 -16.33
N SER A 186 -1.16 -0.83 -15.81
CA SER A 186 -0.94 0.44 -16.54
C SER A 186 0.54 0.61 -16.92
N CYS A 187 1.43 0.03 -16.11
CA CYS A 187 2.87 0.06 -16.31
C CYS A 187 3.38 -0.95 -17.34
N ARG A 188 2.54 -1.93 -17.71
CA ARG A 188 2.84 -2.97 -18.69
C ARG A 188 2.98 -2.44 -20.13
N ARG A 189 2.37 -1.29 -20.42
CA ARG A 189 2.42 -0.66 -21.75
C ARG A 189 3.73 0.07 -22.03
N TYR A 190 4.53 0.32 -21.01
CA TYR A 190 5.77 1.08 -21.11
C TYR A 190 6.96 0.13 -21.04
N LYS A 191 7.17 -0.64 -22.12
CA LYS A 191 8.31 -1.57 -22.29
C LYS A 191 9.70 -0.91 -22.14
N ASN A 192 9.76 0.42 -22.14
CA ASN A 192 11.01 1.18 -22.07
C ASN A 192 11.43 1.54 -20.63
N PHE A 193 10.67 1.17 -19.60
CA PHE A 193 11.10 1.35 -18.23
C PHE A 193 12.03 0.19 -17.84
N LYS A 194 13.34 0.43 -17.91
CA LYS A 194 14.37 -0.56 -17.51
C LYS A 194 14.37 -0.87 -16.00
N ASN A 195 13.62 -0.09 -15.22
CA ASN A 195 13.70 -0.05 -13.77
C ASN A 195 12.46 -0.63 -13.04
N ILE A 196 11.71 -1.56 -13.64
CA ILE A 196 10.59 -2.24 -12.96
C ILE A 196 10.89 -3.73 -12.86
N SER A 197 10.81 -4.27 -11.65
CA SER A 197 10.96 -5.70 -11.37
C SER A 197 9.72 -6.24 -10.67
N TRP A 198 9.21 -7.36 -11.16
CA TRP A 198 8.01 -8.00 -10.62
C TRP A 198 8.40 -9.15 -9.71
N LEU A 199 7.84 -9.18 -8.50
CA LEU A 199 8.07 -10.24 -7.53
C LEU A 199 6.94 -11.26 -7.67
N PHE A 200 7.23 -12.42 -8.27
CA PHE A 200 6.25 -13.51 -8.45
C PHE A 200 6.34 -14.52 -7.30
#